data_AF-A0A8R2F7X1-F1
#
_entry.id   AF-A0A8R2F7X1-F1
#
_cell.length_a   1.000
_cell.length_b   1.000
_cell.length_c   1.000
_cell.angle_alpha   90.00
_cell.angle_beta   90.00
_cell.angle_gamma   90.00
#
_symmetry.space_group_name_H-M   'P 1'
#
loop_
_entity.id
_entity.type
_entity.pdbx_description
1 polymer ?
#
loop_
_entity_poly.entity_id
_entity_poly.type
_entity_poly.pdbx_seq_one_letter_code
_entity_poly.pdbx_strand_id
1 'polypeptide(L)'
;MVHRFWQVEEPDTATFHDDGRYEAVYSAERYRDTTGLYVVSMPLKPLHRNEPFPGSRQINTLRFQNLERKLQADNVLYTAYKQFMSEYESLGHMSIAADAGTYYIPNHQVFNADSKKRVVFEASAKASSLLSLNQCLHTVPKLQLDILDILTRFRLHRFVFTANVCKMYWKILMRPEYRSFQHMFRCSSPLEALKEYRLNTVTYGVNCALFLA
;
A
#
# COMPACT_ATOMS: atom_id res chain seq x y z
N MET A 1 25.89 -20.19 -2.26
CA MET A 1 25.95 -19.56 -0.92
C MET A 1 24.65 -18.85 -0.58
N VAL A 2 24.16 -17.94 -1.43
CA VAL A 2 22.89 -17.21 -1.24
C VAL A 2 21.67 -18.14 -1.11
N HIS A 3 21.59 -19.22 -1.91
CA HIS A 3 20.47 -20.16 -1.83
C HIS A 3 20.33 -20.87 -0.46
N ARG A 4 21.44 -21.25 0.19
CA ARG A 4 21.39 -21.88 1.52
C ARG A 4 21.02 -20.87 2.62
N PHE A 5 21.34 -19.59 2.42
CA PHE A 5 20.95 -18.53 3.35
C PHE A 5 19.43 -18.36 3.35
N TRP A 6 18.79 -18.32 2.18
CA TRP A 6 17.33 -18.17 2.08
C TRP A 6 16.56 -19.37 2.65
N GLN A 7 17.09 -20.59 2.54
CA GLN A 7 16.49 -21.79 3.13
C GLN A 7 16.50 -21.81 4.67
N VAL A 8 17.41 -21.07 5.32
CA VAL A 8 17.50 -20.99 6.79
C VAL A 8 16.64 -19.84 7.35
N GLU A 9 16.33 -18.85 6.52
CA GLU A 9 15.51 -17.69 6.87
C GLU A 9 14.02 -17.87 6.52
N GLU A 10 13.63 -18.95 5.84
CA GLU A 10 12.22 -19.25 5.58
C GLU A 10 11.47 -19.41 6.92
N PRO A 11 10.43 -18.59 7.17
CA PRO A 11 9.64 -18.72 8.39
C PRO A 11 8.91 -20.06 8.40
N ASP A 12 8.68 -20.60 9.60
CA ASP A 12 7.79 -21.75 9.78
C ASP A 12 6.41 -21.45 9.17
N THR A 13 5.74 -22.50 8.69
CA THR A 13 4.41 -22.40 8.06
C THR A 13 3.46 -21.54 8.90
N ALA A 14 3.06 -20.39 8.37
CA ALA A 14 2.21 -19.45 9.08
C ALA A 14 0.80 -20.04 9.28
N THR A 15 0.22 -19.85 10.47
CA THR A 15 -1.17 -20.23 10.74
C THR A 15 -2.13 -19.15 10.23
N PHE A 16 -2.94 -19.50 9.23
CA PHE A 16 -3.91 -18.58 8.61
C PHE A 16 -5.24 -18.59 9.36
N HIS A 17 -5.86 -17.40 9.51
CA HIS A 17 -7.20 -17.27 10.11
C HIS A 17 -8.35 -17.72 9.19
N ASP A 18 -8.08 -18.00 7.91
CA ASP A 18 -9.06 -18.46 6.91
C ASP A 18 -8.64 -19.81 6.29
N ASP A 19 -8.06 -20.70 7.10
CA ASP A 19 -7.63 -22.05 6.71
C ASP A 19 -6.74 -22.11 5.45
N GLY A 20 -5.93 -21.07 5.21
CA GLY A 20 -5.02 -21.00 4.05
C GLY A 20 -5.69 -20.71 2.70
N ARG A 21 -7.00 -20.43 2.66
CA ARG A 21 -7.73 -20.17 1.41
C ARG A 21 -7.15 -19.02 0.61
N TYR A 22 -6.83 -17.91 1.28
CA TYR A 22 -6.21 -16.78 0.58
C TYR A 22 -4.77 -17.08 0.13
N GLU A 23 -4.01 -17.90 0.85
CA GLU A 23 -2.66 -18.29 0.41
C GLU A 23 -2.71 -19.10 -0.89
N ALA A 24 -3.69 -20.01 -1.01
CA ALA A 24 -3.93 -20.75 -2.24
C ALA A 24 -4.30 -19.82 -3.41
N VAL A 25 -5.19 -18.85 -3.18
CA VAL A 25 -5.56 -17.84 -4.18
C VAL A 25 -4.35 -16.97 -4.55
N TYR A 26 -3.62 -16.46 -3.57
CA TYR A 26 -2.42 -15.65 -3.79
C TYR A 26 -1.36 -16.42 -4.59
N SER A 27 -1.12 -17.68 -4.26
CA SER A 27 -0.15 -18.53 -4.96
C SER A 27 -0.59 -18.87 -6.38
N ALA A 28 -1.89 -19.08 -6.61
CA ALA A 28 -2.45 -19.37 -7.92
C ALA A 28 -2.55 -18.13 -8.83
N GLU A 29 -2.82 -16.97 -8.24
CA GLU A 29 -3.05 -15.72 -8.99
C GLU A 29 -1.81 -14.82 -9.05
N ARG A 30 -0.77 -15.04 -8.25
CA ARG A 30 0.48 -14.27 -8.41
C ARG A 30 1.21 -14.69 -9.68
N TYR A 31 1.78 -13.71 -10.37
CA TYR A 31 2.67 -13.96 -11.50
C TYR A 31 3.77 -12.90 -11.55
N ARG A 32 4.74 -13.08 -12.45
CA ARG A 32 5.71 -12.02 -12.78
C ARG A 32 5.39 -11.46 -14.15
N ASP A 33 5.40 -10.15 -14.28
CA ASP A 33 5.24 -9.51 -15.58
C ASP A 33 6.51 -9.66 -16.45
N THR A 34 6.47 -9.10 -17.66
CA THR A 34 7.59 -9.12 -18.60
C THR A 34 8.83 -8.36 -18.11
N THR A 35 8.67 -7.49 -17.12
CA THR A 35 9.78 -6.74 -16.49
C THR A 35 10.35 -7.45 -15.27
N GLY A 36 9.75 -8.57 -14.86
CA GLY A 36 10.15 -9.37 -13.71
C GLY A 36 9.55 -8.90 -12.38
N LEU A 37 8.63 -7.93 -12.40
CA LEU A 37 7.92 -7.46 -11.20
C LEU A 37 6.82 -8.45 -10.84
N TYR A 38 6.64 -8.70 -9.54
CA TYR A 38 5.52 -9.47 -9.06
C TYR A 38 4.22 -8.71 -9.26
N VAL A 39 3.19 -9.41 -9.73
CA VAL A 39 1.83 -8.92 -9.83
C VAL A 39 0.94 -9.79 -8.95
N VAL A 40 0.24 -9.15 -8.01
CA VAL A 40 -0.52 -9.83 -6.96
C VAL A 40 -1.98 -9.41 -6.93
N SER A 41 -2.83 -10.30 -6.42
CA SER A 41 -4.24 -10.02 -6.16
C SER A 41 -4.44 -9.32 -4.81
N MET A 42 -5.55 -8.60 -4.69
CA MET A 42 -5.97 -8.03 -3.42
C MET A 42 -6.81 -9.06 -2.63
N PRO A 43 -6.57 -9.27 -1.31
CA PRO A 43 -7.29 -10.23 -0.47
C PRO A 43 -8.72 -9.81 -0.12
N LEU A 44 -9.56 -9.52 -1.11
CA LEU A 44 -10.97 -9.18 -0.84
C LEU A 44 -11.72 -10.40 -0.31
N LYS A 45 -12.41 -10.23 0.81
CA LYS A 45 -13.34 -11.23 1.35
C LYS A 45 -14.43 -11.51 0.31
N PRO A 46 -14.90 -12.76 0.16
CA PRO A 46 -15.95 -13.11 -0.81
C PRO A 46 -17.19 -12.22 -0.72
N LEU A 47 -17.63 -11.89 0.50
CA LEU A 47 -18.76 -11.00 0.76
C LEU A 47 -18.57 -9.57 0.23
N HIS A 48 -17.33 -9.10 0.15
CA HIS A 48 -16.98 -7.71 -0.19
C HIS A 48 -16.28 -7.56 -1.54
N ARG A 49 -16.24 -8.62 -2.37
CA ARG A 49 -15.60 -8.58 -3.70
C ARG A 49 -16.17 -7.46 -4.59
N ASN A 50 -17.45 -7.17 -4.43
CA ASN A 50 -18.17 -6.13 -5.18
C ASN A 50 -18.69 -5.02 -4.25
N GLU A 51 -18.04 -4.76 -3.11
CA GLU A 51 -18.45 -3.70 -2.19
C GLU A 51 -18.39 -2.33 -2.89
N PRO A 52 -19.51 -1.61 -3.02
CA PRO A 52 -19.57 -0.39 -3.84
C PRO A 52 -19.00 0.85 -3.13
N PHE A 53 -18.71 0.78 -1.82
CA PHE A 53 -18.19 1.89 -1.00
C PHE A 53 -18.86 3.26 -1.28
N PRO A 54 -20.20 3.35 -1.13
CA PRO A 54 -20.93 4.56 -1.44
C PRO A 54 -20.39 5.74 -0.63
N GLY A 55 -20.32 6.90 -1.26
CA GLY A 55 -19.83 8.12 -0.60
C GLY A 55 -18.30 8.21 -0.46
N SER A 56 -17.54 7.14 -0.77
CA SER A 56 -16.07 7.14 -0.67
C SER A 56 -15.45 8.29 -1.46
N ARG A 57 -15.94 8.51 -2.69
CA ARG A 57 -15.53 9.62 -3.56
C ARG A 57 -15.74 10.98 -2.90
N GLN A 58 -16.97 11.26 -2.45
CA GLN A 58 -17.35 12.54 -1.84
C GLN A 58 -16.56 12.83 -0.57
N ILE A 59 -16.43 11.82 0.30
CA ILE A 59 -15.65 11.91 1.54
C ILE A 59 -14.18 12.21 1.21
N ASN A 60 -13.62 11.53 0.22
CA ASN A 60 -12.22 11.75 -0.14
C ASN A 60 -11.99 13.10 -0.83
N THR A 61 -12.94 13.60 -1.63
CA THR A 61 -12.88 14.96 -2.18
C THR A 61 -12.80 16.00 -1.06
N LEU A 62 -13.65 15.90 -0.03
CA LEU A 62 -13.63 16.82 1.11
C LEU A 62 -12.31 16.72 1.90
N ARG A 63 -11.81 15.49 2.11
CA ARG A 63 -10.50 15.28 2.76
C ARG A 63 -9.36 15.88 1.95
N PHE A 64 -9.40 15.75 0.63
CA PHE A 64 -8.40 16.35 -0.24
C PHE A 64 -8.44 17.89 -0.20
N GLN A 65 -9.63 18.51 -0.22
CA GLN A 65 -9.74 19.97 -0.08
C GLN A 65 -9.16 20.46 1.26
N ASN A 66 -9.36 19.70 2.34
CA ASN A 66 -8.75 20.00 3.64
C ASN A 66 -7.22 19.84 3.62
N LEU A 67 -6.73 18.81 2.94
CA LEU A 67 -5.30 18.61 2.70
C LEU A 67 -4.72 19.79 1.92
N GLU A 68 -5.34 20.18 0.82
CA GLU A 68 -4.90 21.27 -0.04
C GLU A 68 -4.78 22.59 0.71
N ARG A 69 -5.78 22.95 1.53
CA ARG A 69 -5.69 24.14 2.41
C ARG A 69 -4.50 24.09 3.37
N LYS A 70 -4.19 22.92 3.93
CA LYS A 70 -3.00 22.75 4.78
C LYS A 70 -1.70 22.86 4.00
N LEU A 71 -1.65 22.32 2.78
CA LEU A 71 -0.48 22.44 1.91
C LEU A 71 -0.24 23.91 1.53
N GLN A 72 -1.29 24.66 1.18
CA GLN A 72 -1.17 26.09 0.85
C GLN A 72 -0.65 26.94 2.02
N ALA A 73 -0.96 26.56 3.25
CA ALA A 73 -0.51 27.27 4.45
C ALA A 73 0.98 27.00 4.80
N ASP A 74 1.58 25.90 4.32
CA ASP A 74 2.98 25.53 4.58
C ASP A 74 3.69 25.17 3.27
N ASN A 75 4.47 26.11 2.73
CA ASN A 75 5.18 25.95 1.47
C ASN A 75 6.24 24.83 1.51
N VAL A 76 6.86 24.59 2.67
CA VAL A 76 7.85 23.50 2.83
C VAL A 76 7.14 22.15 2.72
N LEU A 77 5.97 22.03 3.35
CA LEU A 77 5.14 20.84 3.25
C LEU A 77 4.63 20.63 1.83
N TYR A 78 4.15 21.70 1.18
CA TYR A 78 3.67 21.62 -0.18
C TYR A 78 4.74 21.17 -1.17
N THR A 79 5.96 21.68 -1.02
CA THR A 79 7.10 21.31 -1.86
C THR A 79 7.45 19.83 -1.68
N ALA A 80 7.55 19.35 -0.43
CA ALA A 80 7.84 17.96 -0.13
C ALA A 80 6.74 17.01 -0.65
N TYR A 81 5.47 17.38 -0.47
CA TYR A 81 4.33 16.61 -0.99
C TYR A 81 4.35 16.52 -2.52
N LYS A 82 4.59 17.65 -3.21
CA LYS A 82 4.71 17.68 -4.68
C LYS A 82 5.86 16.80 -5.17
N GLN A 83 7.03 16.89 -4.54
CA GLN A 83 8.18 16.07 -4.90
C GLN A 83 7.88 14.58 -4.73
N PHE A 84 7.30 14.18 -3.59
CA PHE A 84 6.90 12.79 -3.36
C PHE A 84 5.93 12.30 -4.43
N MET A 85 4.86 13.05 -4.68
CA MET A 85 3.83 12.62 -5.63
C MET A 85 4.35 12.58 -7.07
N SER A 86 5.18 13.54 -7.47
CA SER A 86 5.80 13.52 -8.80
C SER A 86 6.79 12.35 -8.97
N GLU A 87 7.59 12.04 -7.93
CA GLU A 87 8.44 10.85 -7.95
C GLU A 87 7.59 9.57 -8.08
N TYR A 88 6.53 9.45 -7.26
CA TYR A 88 5.63 8.30 -7.25
C TYR A 88 4.97 8.05 -8.61
N GLU A 89 4.58 9.13 -9.30
CA GLU A 89 4.05 9.08 -10.67
C GLU A 89 5.12 8.71 -11.70
N SER A 90 6.29 9.34 -11.65
CA SER A 90 7.39 9.11 -12.60
C SER A 90 7.90 7.67 -12.59
N LEU A 91 7.82 7.01 -11.44
CA LEU A 91 8.18 5.60 -11.26
C LEU A 91 7.05 4.63 -11.66
N GLY A 92 5.91 5.14 -12.14
CA GLY A 92 4.77 4.34 -12.58
C GLY A 92 3.92 3.76 -11.45
N HIS A 93 4.13 4.17 -10.19
CA HIS A 93 3.37 3.67 -9.04
C HIS A 93 1.94 4.21 -8.96
N MET A 94 1.67 5.29 -9.71
CA MET A 94 0.31 5.73 -10.00
C MET A 94 0.19 6.21 -11.43
N SER A 95 -1.05 6.28 -11.92
CA SER A 95 -1.40 6.77 -13.25
C SER A 95 -2.72 7.53 -13.17
N ILE A 96 -2.95 8.46 -14.10
CA ILE A 96 -4.26 9.10 -14.25
C ILE A 96 -5.32 8.02 -14.48
N ALA A 97 -6.41 8.08 -13.73
CA ALA A 97 -7.52 7.15 -13.87
C ALA A 97 -8.35 7.49 -15.12
N ALA A 98 -8.61 6.48 -15.97
CA ALA A 98 -9.53 6.62 -17.10
C ALA A 98 -11.00 6.46 -16.66
N ASP A 99 -11.21 5.66 -15.62
CA ASP A 99 -12.52 5.30 -15.09
C ASP A 99 -12.62 5.69 -13.61
N ALA A 100 -13.85 5.82 -13.11
CA ALA A 100 -14.09 6.12 -11.71
C ALA A 100 -13.69 4.94 -10.80
N GLY A 101 -13.03 5.25 -9.70
CA GLY A 101 -12.70 4.26 -8.66
C GLY A 101 -13.91 3.76 -7.88
N THR A 102 -13.80 2.54 -7.37
CA THR A 102 -14.74 1.97 -6.41
C THR A 102 -14.44 2.49 -5.00
N TYR A 103 -13.16 2.55 -4.61
CA TYR A 103 -12.75 3.08 -3.32
C TYR A 103 -11.61 4.08 -3.48
N TYR A 104 -11.75 5.21 -2.79
CA TYR A 104 -10.82 6.31 -2.80
C TYR A 104 -10.07 6.35 -1.48
N ILE A 105 -8.79 6.00 -1.50
CA ILE A 105 -7.92 5.99 -0.33
C ILE A 105 -7.55 7.45 0.01
N PRO A 106 -7.92 7.95 1.19
CA PRO A 106 -7.44 9.25 1.63
C PRO A 106 -5.95 9.22 1.87
N ASN A 107 -5.30 10.33 1.57
CA ASN A 107 -3.90 10.51 1.90
C ASN A 107 -3.70 11.73 2.79
N HIS A 108 -2.70 11.66 3.66
CA HIS A 108 -2.30 12.76 4.52
C HIS A 108 -0.79 12.71 4.78
N GLN A 109 -0.24 13.84 5.16
CA GLN A 109 1.16 14.04 5.52
C GLN A 109 1.40 13.65 6.97
N VAL A 110 2.51 12.95 7.22
CA VAL A 110 3.03 12.68 8.56
C VAL A 110 4.43 13.25 8.68
N PHE A 111 4.72 13.82 9.85
CA PHE A 111 6.03 14.33 10.23
C PHE A 111 6.75 13.26 11.05
N ASN A 112 7.93 12.84 10.59
CA ASN A 112 8.83 12.05 11.42
C ASN A 112 9.71 12.98 12.27
N ALA A 113 10.27 12.45 13.37
CA ALA A 113 11.20 13.17 14.26
C ALA A 113 12.39 13.82 13.52
N ASP A 114 12.83 13.22 12.41
CA ASP A 114 13.89 13.76 11.53
C ASP A 114 13.38 14.83 10.53
N SER A 115 12.19 15.39 10.74
CA SER A 115 11.50 16.32 9.82
C SER A 115 11.24 15.79 8.40
N LYS A 116 11.46 14.48 8.15
CA LYS A 116 11.11 13.84 6.89
C LYS A 116 9.59 13.73 6.78
N LYS A 117 9.01 14.47 5.83
CA LYS A 117 7.59 14.47 5.51
C LYS A 117 7.30 13.25 4.64
N ARG A 118 6.40 12.37 5.09
CA ARG A 118 5.93 11.20 4.31
C ARG A 118 4.44 11.36 4.02
N VAL A 119 4.01 10.94 2.85
CA VAL A 119 2.59 10.75 2.56
C VAL A 119 2.17 9.41 3.16
N VAL A 120 0.98 9.32 3.74
CA VAL A 120 0.37 8.10 4.26
C VAL A 120 -0.95 7.88 3.58
N PHE A 121 -1.20 6.65 3.13
CA PHE A 121 -2.46 6.22 2.54
C PHE A 121 -3.31 5.52 3.61
N GLU A 122 -4.50 6.05 3.87
CA GLU A 122 -5.35 5.65 5.00
C GLU A 122 -6.47 4.71 4.55
N ALA A 123 -6.14 3.44 4.25
CA ALA A 123 -7.13 2.44 3.83
C ALA A 123 -8.10 1.98 4.94
N SER A 124 -7.93 2.49 6.17
CA SER A 124 -8.86 2.34 7.29
C SER A 124 -9.97 3.38 7.29
N ALA A 125 -9.92 4.39 6.41
CA ALA A 125 -10.95 5.40 6.32
C ALA A 125 -12.29 4.78 5.88
N LYS A 126 -13.37 5.12 6.58
CA LYS A 126 -14.69 4.56 6.28
C LYS A 126 -15.38 5.35 5.16
N ALA A 127 -16.05 4.62 4.28
CA ALA A 127 -17.02 5.18 3.35
C ALA A 127 -18.35 5.49 4.08
N SER A 128 -19.36 5.98 3.36
CA SER A 128 -20.69 6.23 3.94
C SER A 128 -21.38 4.94 4.41
N SER A 129 -21.00 3.78 3.85
CA SER A 129 -21.43 2.46 4.34
C SER A 129 -20.82 2.07 5.70
N LEU A 130 -19.98 2.92 6.31
CA LEU A 130 -19.22 2.65 7.55
C LEU A 130 -18.20 1.51 7.43
N LEU A 131 -17.98 1.01 6.20
CA LEU A 131 -16.93 0.06 5.86
C LEU A 131 -15.70 0.78 5.29
N SER A 132 -14.53 0.27 5.66
CA SER A 132 -13.23 0.67 5.10
C SER A 132 -12.66 -0.45 4.25
N LEU A 133 -11.72 -0.12 3.36
CA LEU A 133 -11.06 -1.12 2.53
C LEU A 133 -10.42 -2.21 3.40
N ASN A 134 -9.71 -1.84 4.47
CA ASN A 134 -9.10 -2.80 5.39
C ASN A 134 -10.09 -3.78 6.02
N GLN A 135 -11.35 -3.39 6.28
CA GLN A 135 -12.37 -4.30 6.82
C GLN A 135 -12.86 -5.31 5.78
N CYS A 136 -12.86 -4.93 4.50
CA CYS A 136 -13.25 -5.77 3.38
C CYS A 136 -12.16 -6.77 2.96
N LEU A 137 -10.95 -6.63 3.48
CA LEU A 137 -9.82 -7.53 3.21
C LEU A 137 -9.73 -8.66 4.24
N HIS A 138 -9.22 -9.82 3.82
CA HIS A 138 -8.85 -10.90 4.74
C HIS A 138 -7.77 -10.42 5.70
N THR A 139 -7.94 -10.76 6.97
CA THR A 139 -6.86 -10.63 7.94
C THR A 139 -5.80 -11.65 7.60
N VAL A 140 -4.63 -11.17 7.22
CA VAL A 140 -3.53 -12.03 6.80
C VAL A 140 -2.60 -12.27 7.98
N PRO A 141 -2.07 -13.50 8.19
CA PRO A 141 -1.20 -13.77 9.33
C PRO A 141 0.07 -12.93 9.30
N LYS A 142 0.61 -12.68 10.49
CA LYS A 142 1.88 -12.00 10.67
C LYS A 142 3.00 -12.93 10.20
N LEU A 143 3.50 -12.70 8.99
CA LEU A 143 4.68 -13.40 8.45
C LEU A 143 5.99 -12.93 9.09
N GLN A 144 5.98 -11.77 9.75
CA GLN A 144 7.17 -11.22 10.38
C GLN A 144 7.54 -12.02 11.64
N LEU A 145 8.73 -12.62 11.61
CA LEU A 145 9.34 -13.29 12.76
C LEU A 145 9.41 -12.36 13.97
N ASP A 146 9.38 -12.93 15.17
CA ASP A 146 9.51 -12.14 16.39
C ASP A 146 10.85 -11.41 16.41
N ILE A 147 10.82 -10.13 16.79
CA ILE A 147 12.03 -9.31 16.81
C ILE A 147 13.04 -9.82 17.83
N LEU A 148 12.61 -10.42 18.93
CA LEU A 148 13.49 -11.05 19.93
C LEU A 148 14.19 -12.28 19.36
N ASP A 149 13.49 -13.08 18.56
CA ASP A 149 14.07 -14.25 17.89
C ASP A 149 15.09 -13.83 16.83
N ILE A 150 14.78 -12.77 16.07
CA ILE A 150 15.72 -12.16 15.12
C ILE A 150 16.97 -11.66 15.88
N LEU A 151 16.80 -10.86 16.93
CA LEU A 151 17.91 -10.28 17.68
C LEU A 151 18.77 -11.33 18.39
N THR A 152 18.17 -12.42 18.87
CA THR A 152 18.88 -13.52 19.51
C THR A 152 19.73 -14.29 18.49
N ARG A 153 19.18 -14.62 17.32
CA ARG A 153 19.94 -15.24 16.22
C ARG A 153 21.07 -14.34 15.70
N PHE A 154 20.83 -13.04 15.59
CA PHE A 154 21.85 -12.06 15.20
C PHE A 154 23.09 -12.11 16.12
N ARG A 155 22.92 -12.40 17.41
CA ARG A 155 24.03 -12.49 18.38
C ARG A 155 24.85 -13.77 18.27
N LEU A 156 24.34 -14.81 17.63
CA LEU A 156 25.06 -16.09 17.46
C LEU A 156 26.18 -15.99 16.41
N HIS A 157 26.09 -15.00 15.51
CA HIS A 157 27.03 -14.85 14.42
C HIS A 157 28.06 -13.75 14.69
N ARG A 158 29.33 -14.04 14.41
CA ARG A 158 30.44 -13.08 14.56
C ARG A 158 30.35 -11.90 13.59
N PHE A 159 29.76 -12.11 12.42
CA PHE A 159 29.58 -11.10 11.38
C PHE A 159 28.16 -11.20 10.83
N VAL A 160 27.50 -10.05 10.65
CA VAL A 160 26.13 -9.96 10.14
C VAL A 160 26.06 -8.87 9.07
N PHE A 161 25.30 -9.13 8.01
CA PHE A 161 25.00 -8.15 6.97
C PHE A 161 23.59 -7.61 7.18
N THR A 162 23.45 -6.30 7.15
CA THR A 162 22.15 -5.63 7.20
C THR A 162 21.94 -4.87 5.89
N ALA A 163 20.75 -4.98 5.33
CA ALA A 163 20.34 -4.23 4.15
C ALA A 163 18.91 -3.74 4.34
N ASN A 164 18.65 -2.49 3.97
CA ASN A 164 17.31 -1.93 3.99
C ASN A 164 16.75 -1.92 2.56
N VAL A 165 15.70 -2.70 2.30
CA VAL A 165 15.00 -2.68 1.02
C VAL A 165 14.09 -1.46 0.96
N CYS A 166 14.66 -0.34 0.51
CA CYS A 166 13.91 0.89 0.34
C CYS A 166 12.78 0.71 -0.69
N LYS A 167 11.59 1.26 -0.40
CA LYS A 167 10.44 1.28 -1.33
C LYS A 167 10.01 -0.12 -1.79
N MET A 168 10.14 -1.14 -0.94
CA MET A 168 9.81 -2.54 -1.25
C MET A 168 8.41 -2.73 -1.85
N TYR A 169 7.38 -2.14 -1.22
CA TYR A 169 5.99 -2.23 -1.71
C TYR A 169 5.82 -1.69 -3.14
N TRP A 170 6.65 -0.76 -3.55
CA TRP A 170 6.59 -0.15 -4.88
C TRP A 170 7.13 -1.06 -5.98
N LYS A 171 7.77 -2.17 -5.62
CA LYS A 171 8.27 -3.19 -6.56
C LYS A 171 7.26 -4.32 -6.82
N ILE A 172 6.04 -4.17 -6.33
CA ILE A 172 5.00 -5.19 -6.47
C ILE A 172 3.76 -4.52 -7.01
N LEU A 173 3.36 -4.97 -8.19
CA LEU A 173 2.22 -4.46 -8.92
C LEU A 173 0.93 -5.08 -8.37
N MET A 174 -0.10 -4.25 -8.29
CA MET A 174 -1.46 -4.72 -8.08
C MET A 174 -2.03 -5.17 -9.42
N ARG A 175 -2.69 -6.33 -9.43
CA ARG A 175 -3.46 -6.81 -10.58
C ARG A 175 -4.48 -5.74 -11.04
N PRO A 176 -4.61 -5.47 -12.35
CA PRO A 176 -5.44 -4.36 -12.86
C PRO A 176 -6.87 -4.35 -12.34
N GLU A 177 -7.46 -5.53 -12.11
CA GLU A 177 -8.85 -5.71 -11.68
C GLU A 177 -9.10 -5.15 -10.27
N TYR A 178 -8.06 -5.13 -9.41
CA TYR A 178 -8.16 -4.65 -8.03
C TYR A 178 -7.74 -3.19 -7.86
N ARG A 179 -7.21 -2.56 -8.91
CA ARG A 179 -6.74 -1.17 -8.83
C ARG A 179 -7.89 -0.17 -8.66
N SER A 180 -9.12 -0.55 -9.01
CA SER A 180 -10.35 0.23 -8.76
C SER A 180 -10.57 0.54 -7.27
N PHE A 181 -10.04 -0.29 -6.37
CA PHE A 181 -10.10 -0.07 -4.92
C PHE A 181 -8.99 0.84 -4.39
N GLN A 182 -8.09 1.32 -5.26
CA GLN A 182 -6.94 2.13 -4.89
C GLN A 182 -6.89 3.44 -5.66
N HIS A 183 -7.97 4.22 -5.60
CA HIS A 183 -8.01 5.55 -6.22
C HIS A 183 -7.63 6.64 -5.23
N MET A 184 -7.11 7.76 -5.72
CA MET A 184 -6.81 8.94 -4.92
C MET A 184 -7.00 10.21 -5.74
N PHE A 185 -7.16 11.33 -5.05
CA PHE A 185 -7.22 12.64 -5.69
C PHE A 185 -5.90 13.40 -5.55
N ARG A 186 -5.56 14.16 -6.59
CA ARG A 186 -4.41 15.07 -6.60
C ARG A 186 -4.65 16.24 -7.58
N CYS A 187 -4.14 17.41 -7.20
CA CYS A 187 -3.93 18.56 -8.08
C CYS A 187 -2.42 18.83 -8.23
N SER A 188 -1.96 19.18 -9.43
CA SER A 188 -0.57 19.60 -9.63
C SER A 188 -0.33 21.03 -9.13
N SER A 189 -1.37 21.87 -9.26
CA SER A 189 -1.43 23.27 -8.85
C SER A 189 -2.82 23.56 -8.26
N PRO A 190 -2.98 24.51 -7.32
CA PRO A 190 -4.29 24.87 -6.79
C PRO A 190 -5.25 25.48 -7.82
N LEU A 191 -4.71 25.90 -8.96
CA LEU A 191 -5.48 26.45 -10.09
C LEU A 191 -5.90 25.35 -11.08
N GLU A 192 -5.35 24.14 -10.96
CA GLU A 192 -5.73 23.01 -11.80
C GLU A 192 -6.94 22.27 -11.23
N ALA A 193 -7.74 21.71 -12.14
CA ALA A 193 -8.84 20.84 -11.75
C ALA A 193 -8.35 19.60 -11.00
N LEU A 194 -9.18 19.12 -10.08
CA LEU A 194 -8.95 17.89 -9.32
C LEU A 194 -8.83 16.70 -10.27
N LYS A 195 -7.67 16.05 -10.28
CA LYS A 195 -7.42 14.85 -11.08
C LYS A 195 -7.55 13.61 -10.22
N GLU A 196 -8.07 12.56 -10.84
CA GLU A 196 -8.19 11.24 -10.25
C GLU A 196 -7.01 10.38 -10.69
N TYR A 197 -6.37 9.73 -9.71
CA TYR A 197 -5.26 8.83 -9.94
C TYR A 197 -5.62 7.45 -9.39
N ARG A 198 -5.13 6.44 -10.11
CA ARG A 198 -5.16 5.03 -9.74
C ARG A 198 -3.76 4.61 -9.30
N LEU A 199 -3.65 3.95 -8.14
CA LEU A 199 -2.40 3.34 -7.68
C LEU A 199 -2.19 1.99 -8.38
N ASN A 200 -0.96 1.76 -8.85
CA ASN A 200 -0.60 0.58 -9.63
C ASN A 200 0.12 -0.50 -8.82
N THR A 201 0.66 -0.14 -7.66
CA THR A 201 1.46 -1.01 -6.78
C THR A 201 0.76 -1.30 -5.47
N VAL A 202 1.24 -2.32 -4.75
CA VAL A 202 0.87 -2.51 -3.35
C VAL A 202 1.16 -1.23 -2.57
N THR A 203 0.13 -0.71 -1.92
CA THR A 203 0.19 0.56 -1.21
C THR A 203 0.31 0.29 0.29
N TYR A 204 1.27 0.95 0.94
CA TYR A 204 1.42 0.88 2.40
C TYR A 204 0.23 1.56 3.09
N GLY A 205 -0.22 1.04 4.24
CA GLY A 205 -1.43 1.48 4.93
C GLY A 205 -2.65 0.58 4.69
N VAL A 206 -2.55 -0.35 3.73
CA VAL A 206 -3.44 -1.50 3.62
C VAL A 206 -2.96 -2.60 4.57
N ASN A 207 -3.86 -3.22 5.32
CA ASN A 207 -3.52 -4.21 6.36
C ASN A 207 -2.80 -5.46 5.81
N CYS A 208 -3.07 -5.84 4.56
CA CYS A 208 -2.44 -6.97 3.90
C CYS A 208 -1.13 -6.64 3.18
N ALA A 209 -0.68 -5.38 3.18
CA ALA A 209 0.46 -4.93 2.37
C ALA A 209 1.73 -5.75 2.65
N LEU A 210 1.99 -6.09 3.92
CA LEU A 210 3.17 -6.87 4.32
C LEU A 210 3.12 -8.31 3.79
N PHE A 211 1.95 -8.94 3.77
CA PHE A 211 1.81 -10.29 3.22
C PHE A 211 1.96 -10.32 1.71
N LEU A 212 1.51 -9.26 1.03
CA LEU A 212 1.64 -9.14 -0.40
C LEU A 212 3.09 -8.88 -0.84
N ALA A 213 3.98 -8.55 0.10
CA ALA A 213 5.32 -8.05 -0.14
C ALA A 213 6.44 -9.08 -0.06
#